data_AF-A0A4S4MVU2-F1
#
_entry.id   AF-A0A4S4MVU2-F1
#
_cell.length_a   1.000
_cell.length_b   1.000
_cell.length_c   1.000
_cell.angle_alpha   90.00
_cell.angle_beta   90.00
_cell.angle_gamma   90.00
#
_symmetry.space_group_name_H-M   'P 1'
#
loop_
_entity.id
_entity.type
_entity.pdbx_description
1 polymer ?
#
loop_
_entity_poly.entity_id
_entity_poly.type
_entity_poly.pdbx_seq_one_letter_code
_entity_poly.pdbx_strand_id
1 'polypeptide(L)'
;MNFAFLSDKHLHTLEKNEDSAMAWWMQIAFETSPETNAPIPRGIRVRALSCLANSQWELKVTEDDPDTWNIDSVHRAGVFADDCAALGFVSAIMLHIGMKIRELRALPHVPEARHPRFTKLEYLWEIVETRNQEMAREKQKRDQTVVKAPNAYVCALKGCGIEGTRKSALLRCAGKCPADVKPSYCSKECQKADWKKHKLICKPNAAAKDKPHVADAPAAKTKMTIGESIRTDGKEVRIEMPDIIGGSGTIPLVSKTMTPEFMKDVRDEVEKLLVTDADKRSEAN
;
A
#
# COMPACT_ATOMS: atom_id res chain seq x y z
N MET A 1 27.01 15.21 -40.78
CA MET A 1 25.62 14.92 -40.35
C MET A 1 25.41 15.62 -39.01
N ASN A 2 24.80 16.80 -39.04
CA ASN A 2 24.52 17.61 -37.84
C ASN A 2 23.12 17.24 -37.32
N PHE A 3 23.06 16.64 -36.14
CA PHE A 3 21.81 16.54 -35.38
C PHE A 3 21.53 17.91 -34.76
N ALA A 4 20.72 18.70 -35.45
CA ALA A 4 20.20 19.94 -34.89
C ALA A 4 19.27 19.61 -33.71
N PHE A 5 19.62 20.16 -32.54
CA PHE A 5 18.75 20.29 -31.38
C PHE A 5 17.45 20.96 -31.81
N LEU A 6 16.37 20.18 -31.92
CA LEU A 6 15.01 20.74 -32.02
C LEU A 6 14.68 21.37 -30.67
N SER A 7 14.57 22.69 -30.71
CA SER A 7 14.29 23.60 -29.62
C SER A 7 12.97 23.29 -28.91
N ASP A 8 13.10 23.05 -27.60
CA ASP A 8 12.12 22.82 -26.54
C ASP A 8 11.18 24.02 -26.24
N LYS A 9 10.81 24.81 -27.26
CA LYS A 9 10.13 26.12 -27.08
C LYS A 9 8.68 26.17 -27.54
N HIS A 10 8.07 25.03 -27.87
CA HIS A 10 6.67 24.93 -28.29
C HIS A 10 5.86 23.87 -27.51
N LEU A 11 6.27 23.50 -26.29
CA LEU A 11 5.27 23.26 -25.25
C LEU A 11 4.75 24.63 -24.80
N HIS A 12 4.00 25.29 -25.68
CA HIS A 12 3.06 26.29 -25.21
C HIS A 12 2.18 25.59 -24.18
N THR A 13 2.28 26.10 -22.97
CA THR A 13 1.35 25.91 -21.88
C THR A 13 -0.08 25.91 -22.44
N LEU A 14 -0.59 24.72 -22.74
CA LEU A 14 -2.01 24.44 -22.58
C LEU A 14 -2.23 24.72 -21.10
N GLU A 15 -2.53 25.98 -20.77
CA GLU A 15 -3.17 26.31 -19.51
C GLU A 15 -4.31 25.30 -19.41
N LYS A 16 -4.17 24.38 -18.45
CA LYS A 16 -5.16 23.34 -18.23
C LYS A 16 -6.43 24.09 -17.87
N ASN A 17 -7.32 24.24 -18.85
CA ASN A 17 -8.62 24.81 -18.61
C ASN A 17 -9.46 23.71 -17.95
N GLU A 18 -9.15 23.46 -16.67
CA GLU A 18 -9.77 22.42 -15.86
C GLU A 18 -11.29 22.66 -15.79
N ASP A 19 -11.71 23.92 -15.72
CA ASP A 19 -13.12 24.31 -15.75
C ASP A 19 -13.83 23.88 -17.04
N SER A 20 -13.21 24.12 -18.21
CA SER A 20 -13.77 23.69 -19.49
C SER A 20 -13.81 22.16 -19.60
N ALA A 21 -12.79 21.47 -19.09
CA ALA A 21 -12.78 20.02 -19.04
C ALA A 21 -13.89 19.48 -18.11
N MET A 22 -14.10 20.10 -16.95
CA MET A 22 -15.16 19.73 -16.00
C MET A 22 -16.54 19.98 -16.60
N ALA A 23 -16.76 21.13 -17.24
CA ALA A 23 -18.02 21.44 -17.92
C ALA A 23 -18.34 20.41 -19.01
N TRP A 24 -17.33 20.05 -19.81
CA TRP A 24 -17.49 19.03 -20.84
C TRP A 24 -17.80 17.65 -20.27
N TRP A 25 -17.13 17.24 -19.18
CA TRP A 25 -17.43 15.97 -18.50
C TRP A 25 -18.83 15.96 -17.87
N MET A 26 -19.28 17.08 -17.31
CA MET A 26 -20.64 17.23 -16.78
C MET A 26 -21.68 17.05 -17.88
N GLN A 27 -21.47 17.68 -19.03
CA GLN A 27 -22.31 17.49 -20.21
C GLN A 27 -22.35 16.01 -20.62
N ILE A 28 -21.20 15.33 -20.69
CA ILE A 28 -21.17 13.90 -21.04
C ILE A 28 -21.85 13.01 -20.00
N ALA A 29 -21.76 13.34 -18.72
CA ALA A 29 -22.32 12.53 -17.65
C ALA A 29 -23.86 12.59 -17.61
N PHE A 30 -24.43 13.78 -17.83
CA PHE A 30 -25.84 14.07 -17.55
C PHE A 30 -26.69 14.42 -18.77
N GLU A 31 -26.11 14.87 -19.88
CA GLU A 31 -26.86 15.34 -21.04
C GLU A 31 -26.89 14.31 -22.20
N THR A 32 -27.66 14.63 -23.23
CA THR A 32 -27.56 13.98 -24.54
C THR A 32 -26.35 14.51 -25.29
N SER A 33 -25.87 13.75 -26.27
CA SER A 33 -24.76 14.19 -27.12
C SER A 33 -25.10 15.54 -27.77
N PRO A 34 -24.27 16.58 -27.62
CA PRO A 34 -24.58 17.90 -28.17
C PRO A 34 -24.67 17.89 -29.70
N GLU A 35 -23.96 16.99 -30.36
CA GLU A 35 -23.93 16.89 -31.83
C GLU A 35 -25.14 16.14 -32.42
N THR A 36 -25.64 15.12 -31.70
CA THR A 36 -26.61 14.17 -32.27
C THR A 36 -27.93 14.13 -31.52
N ASN A 37 -28.03 14.78 -30.36
CA ASN A 37 -29.12 14.67 -29.38
C ASN A 37 -29.45 13.21 -28.99
N ALA A 38 -28.53 12.27 -29.28
CA ALA A 38 -28.68 10.87 -28.94
C ALA A 38 -28.24 10.63 -27.49
N PRO A 39 -28.81 9.62 -26.80
CA PRO A 39 -28.35 9.23 -25.48
C PRO A 39 -26.87 8.80 -25.54
N ILE A 40 -26.07 9.35 -24.64
CA ILE A 40 -24.65 9.03 -24.56
C ILE A 40 -24.48 7.57 -24.10
N PRO A 41 -23.62 6.77 -24.77
CA PRO A 41 -23.37 5.38 -24.38
C PRO A 41 -22.99 5.25 -22.90
N ARG A 42 -23.59 4.29 -22.19
CA ARG A 42 -23.35 4.03 -20.75
C ARG A 42 -21.85 3.96 -20.42
N GLY A 43 -21.06 3.28 -21.25
CA GLY A 43 -19.62 3.13 -21.05
C GLY A 43 -18.83 4.44 -21.09
N ILE A 44 -19.30 5.46 -21.83
CA ILE A 44 -18.71 6.80 -21.88
C ILE A 44 -19.15 7.59 -20.64
N ARG A 45 -20.44 7.53 -20.30
CA ARG A 45 -21.01 8.20 -19.12
C ARG A 45 -20.31 7.80 -17.82
N VAL A 46 -20.10 6.50 -17.58
CA VAL A 46 -19.44 6.03 -16.35
C VAL A 46 -17.97 6.47 -16.25
N ARG A 47 -17.28 6.64 -17.38
CA ARG A 47 -15.90 7.17 -17.40
C ARG A 47 -15.89 8.66 -17.07
N ALA A 48 -16.83 9.42 -17.64
CA ALA A 48 -17.00 10.85 -17.34
C ALA A 48 -17.28 11.06 -15.84
N LEU A 49 -18.23 10.32 -15.27
CA LEU A 49 -18.52 10.35 -13.83
C LEU A 49 -17.29 9.96 -12.99
N SER A 50 -16.52 8.95 -13.40
CA SER A 50 -15.29 8.57 -12.68
C SER A 50 -14.22 9.68 -12.74
N CYS A 51 -14.10 10.42 -13.84
CA CYS A 51 -13.22 11.57 -13.95
C CYS A 51 -13.69 12.72 -13.05
N LEU A 52 -14.98 13.04 -13.07
CA LEU A 52 -15.58 14.06 -12.20
C LEU A 52 -15.39 13.73 -10.72
N ALA A 53 -15.59 12.47 -10.34
CA ALA A 53 -15.34 12.00 -8.98
C ALA A 53 -13.88 12.24 -8.56
N ASN A 54 -12.91 11.90 -9.42
CA ASN A 54 -11.50 12.14 -9.16
C ASN A 54 -11.17 13.63 -9.06
N SER A 55 -11.65 14.46 -9.99
CA SER A 55 -11.37 15.89 -9.98
C SER A 55 -11.95 16.59 -8.76
N GLN A 56 -13.19 16.28 -8.35
CA GLN A 56 -13.75 16.79 -7.10
C GLN A 56 -12.99 16.28 -5.86
N TRP A 57 -12.46 15.06 -5.92
CA TRP A 57 -11.64 14.52 -4.85
C TRP A 57 -10.30 15.26 -4.72
N GLU A 58 -9.68 15.69 -5.80
CA GLU A 58 -8.45 16.50 -5.73
C GLU A 58 -8.68 17.84 -5.03
N LEU A 59 -9.86 18.44 -5.20
CA LEU A 59 -10.28 19.68 -4.53
C LEU A 59 -10.69 19.50 -3.06
N LYS A 60 -10.42 18.33 -2.44
CA LYS A 60 -10.76 18.05 -1.04
C LYS A 60 -9.89 18.81 -0.03
N VAL A 61 -8.69 19.22 -0.42
CA VAL A 61 -7.74 19.97 0.43
C VAL A 61 -7.63 21.38 -0.10
N THR A 62 -7.65 22.38 0.77
CA THR A 62 -7.42 23.78 0.39
C THR A 62 -5.92 24.07 0.31
N GLU A 63 -5.49 24.87 -0.67
CA GLU A 63 -4.07 25.25 -0.81
C GLU A 63 -3.54 26.00 0.42
N ASP A 64 -4.42 26.76 1.08
CA ASP A 64 -4.07 27.59 2.25
C ASP A 64 -3.89 26.77 3.54
N ASP A 65 -4.56 25.61 3.64
CA ASP A 65 -4.55 24.78 4.84
C ASP A 65 -4.72 23.29 4.47
N PRO A 66 -3.62 22.50 4.49
CA PRO A 66 -3.64 21.07 4.22
C PRO A 66 -4.49 20.23 5.20
N ASP A 67 -4.75 20.75 6.40
CA ASP A 67 -5.52 20.06 7.44
C ASP A 67 -7.02 20.36 7.34
N THR A 68 -7.40 21.39 6.58
CA THR A 68 -8.81 21.75 6.34
C THR A 68 -9.37 21.02 5.13
N TRP A 69 -10.44 20.26 5.37
CA TRP A 69 -11.15 19.50 4.34
C TRP A 69 -12.29 20.32 3.73
N ASN A 70 -12.31 20.42 2.40
CA ASN A 70 -13.45 20.93 1.66
C ASN A 70 -14.53 19.83 1.56
N ILE A 71 -15.40 19.79 2.57
CA ILE A 71 -16.43 18.75 2.72
C ILE A 71 -17.45 18.76 1.58
N ASP A 72 -17.64 19.89 0.90
CA ASP A 72 -18.52 20.00 -0.26
C ASP A 72 -17.92 19.33 -1.50
N SER A 73 -16.62 19.53 -1.75
CA SER A 73 -15.90 18.81 -2.81
C SER A 73 -15.86 17.31 -2.53
N VAL A 74 -15.62 16.90 -1.28
CA VAL A 74 -15.71 15.49 -0.85
C VAL A 74 -17.11 14.91 -1.10
N HIS A 75 -18.16 15.66 -0.80
CA HIS A 75 -19.53 15.22 -1.04
C HIS A 75 -19.83 15.09 -2.54
N ARG A 76 -19.45 16.07 -3.36
CA ARG A 76 -19.63 15.99 -4.83
C ARG A 76 -18.87 14.80 -5.43
N ALA A 77 -17.65 14.55 -4.98
CA ALA A 77 -16.88 13.36 -5.36
C ALA A 77 -17.64 12.07 -4.99
N GLY A 78 -18.23 12.04 -3.79
CA GLY A 78 -19.08 10.94 -3.33
C GLY A 78 -20.32 10.74 -4.20
N VAL A 79 -21.01 11.80 -4.60
CA VAL A 79 -22.19 11.73 -5.49
C VAL A 79 -21.81 11.15 -6.86
N PHE A 80 -20.75 11.64 -7.49
CA PHE A 80 -20.33 11.09 -8.78
C PHE A 80 -19.88 9.63 -8.68
N ALA A 81 -19.21 9.26 -7.57
CA ALA A 81 -18.87 7.87 -7.31
C ALA A 81 -20.12 7.00 -7.03
N ASP A 82 -21.14 7.52 -6.36
CA ASP A 82 -22.41 6.82 -6.19
C ASP A 82 -23.12 6.60 -7.54
N ASP A 83 -23.14 7.61 -8.40
CA ASP A 83 -23.73 7.53 -9.74
C ASP A 83 -23.02 6.50 -10.64
N CYS A 84 -21.67 6.41 -10.67
CA CYS A 84 -21.07 5.32 -11.45
C CYS A 84 -21.34 3.94 -10.84
N ALA A 85 -21.43 3.85 -9.51
CA ALA A 85 -21.72 2.58 -8.83
C ALA A 85 -23.14 2.11 -9.14
N ALA A 86 -24.13 3.03 -9.14
CA ALA A 86 -25.49 2.79 -9.60
C ALA A 86 -25.54 2.30 -11.06
N LEU A 87 -24.63 2.80 -11.90
CA LEU A 87 -24.41 2.34 -13.27
C LEU A 87 -23.53 1.10 -13.38
N GLY A 88 -23.29 0.36 -12.28
CA GLY A 88 -22.57 -0.92 -12.26
C GLY A 88 -21.09 -0.84 -12.64
N PHE A 89 -20.49 0.35 -12.57
CA PHE A 89 -19.07 0.56 -12.84
C PHE A 89 -18.35 0.88 -11.53
N VAL A 90 -17.32 0.10 -11.19
CA VAL A 90 -16.53 0.30 -9.98
C VAL A 90 -15.07 0.48 -10.36
N SER A 91 -14.52 1.67 -10.12
CA SER A 91 -13.10 1.98 -10.32
C SER A 91 -12.36 2.12 -8.99
N ALA A 92 -11.02 2.08 -9.04
CA ALA A 92 -10.18 2.21 -7.86
C ALA A 92 -10.40 3.54 -7.11
N ILE A 93 -10.62 4.64 -7.84
CA ILE A 93 -10.88 5.95 -7.24
C ILE A 93 -12.19 5.97 -6.44
N MET A 94 -13.23 5.26 -6.89
CA MET A 94 -14.51 5.22 -6.18
C MET A 94 -14.39 4.48 -4.85
N LEU A 95 -13.68 3.34 -4.85
CA LEU A 95 -13.36 2.61 -3.61
C LEU A 95 -12.53 3.49 -2.67
N HIS A 96 -11.54 4.23 -3.20
CA HIS A 96 -10.73 5.15 -2.42
C HIS A 96 -11.59 6.26 -1.77
N ILE A 97 -12.42 6.95 -2.55
CA ILE A 97 -13.35 7.99 -2.08
C ILE A 97 -14.26 7.42 -0.99
N GLY A 98 -14.94 6.31 -1.25
CA GLY A 98 -15.88 5.71 -0.29
C GLY A 98 -15.21 5.28 1.02
N MET A 99 -14.03 4.64 0.95
CA MET A 99 -13.26 4.27 2.15
C MET A 99 -12.83 5.51 2.94
N LYS A 100 -12.36 6.57 2.26
CA LYS A 100 -11.91 7.80 2.91
C LYS A 100 -13.05 8.61 3.53
N ILE A 101 -14.20 8.71 2.88
CA ILE A 101 -15.39 9.33 3.49
C ILE A 101 -15.77 8.58 4.77
N ARG A 102 -15.70 7.24 4.77
CA ARG A 102 -15.96 6.45 5.97
C ARG A 102 -14.93 6.73 7.09
N GLU A 103 -13.65 6.86 6.76
CA GLU A 103 -12.62 7.25 7.72
C GLU A 103 -12.90 8.64 8.30
N LEU A 104 -13.19 9.64 7.45
CA LEU A 104 -13.54 11.00 7.87
C LEU A 104 -14.75 11.01 8.83
N ARG A 105 -15.77 10.19 8.55
CA ARG A 105 -16.94 10.05 9.43
C ARG A 105 -16.60 9.52 10.82
N ALA A 106 -15.55 8.71 10.94
CA ALA A 106 -15.09 8.15 12.21
C ALA A 106 -14.25 9.15 13.02
N LEU A 107 -13.64 10.16 12.37
CA LEU A 107 -12.84 11.17 13.05
C LEU A 107 -13.72 12.09 13.91
N PRO A 108 -13.40 12.32 15.20
CA PRO A 108 -14.17 13.22 16.07
C PRO A 108 -14.09 14.70 15.67
N HIS A 109 -13.01 15.12 15.02
CA HIS A 109 -12.71 16.53 14.72
C HIS A 109 -13.25 17.02 13.37
N VAL A 110 -13.95 16.17 12.60
CA VAL A 110 -14.59 16.53 11.33
C VAL A 110 -16.11 16.29 11.41
N PRO A 111 -16.85 17.06 12.23
CA PRO A 111 -18.28 16.83 12.45
C PRO A 111 -19.12 16.93 11.17
N GLU A 112 -18.69 17.75 10.20
CA GLU A 112 -19.35 17.95 8.91
C GLU A 112 -19.40 16.66 8.06
N ALA A 113 -18.43 15.75 8.22
CA ALA A 113 -18.45 14.47 7.54
C ALA A 113 -19.63 13.59 7.99
N ARG A 114 -20.19 13.83 9.18
CA ARG A 114 -21.37 13.12 9.72
C ARG A 114 -22.69 13.68 9.23
N HIS A 115 -22.68 14.68 8.35
CA HIS A 115 -23.90 15.26 7.79
C HIS A 115 -24.76 14.18 7.10
N PRO A 116 -26.10 14.19 7.25
CA PRO A 116 -27.03 13.22 6.63
C PRO A 116 -26.99 13.12 5.10
N ARG A 117 -26.19 13.97 4.43
CA ARG A 117 -26.03 13.91 2.98
C ARG A 117 -25.20 12.69 2.56
N PHE A 118 -24.22 12.31 3.38
CA PHE A 118 -23.38 11.15 3.10
C PHE A 118 -24.12 9.82 3.28
N THR A 119 -25.22 9.78 4.03
CA THR A 119 -26.00 8.54 4.19
C THR A 119 -26.81 8.19 2.94
N LYS A 120 -26.98 9.14 2.01
CA LYS A 120 -27.72 8.94 0.75
C LYS A 120 -26.90 8.30 -0.37
N LEU A 121 -25.61 8.04 -0.15
CA LEU A 121 -24.70 7.43 -1.12
C LEU A 121 -24.80 5.89 -1.09
N GLU A 122 -26.01 5.37 -1.34
CA GLU A 122 -26.36 3.96 -1.10
C GLU A 122 -25.49 2.97 -1.91
N TYR A 123 -25.31 3.23 -3.20
CA TYR A 123 -24.54 2.36 -4.09
C TYR A 123 -23.04 2.41 -3.77
N LEU A 124 -22.53 3.59 -3.40
CA LEU A 124 -21.15 3.75 -2.92
C LEU A 124 -20.90 2.93 -1.65
N TRP A 125 -21.84 2.92 -0.71
CA TRP A 125 -21.70 2.14 0.51
C TRP A 125 -21.75 0.63 0.24
N GLU A 126 -22.61 0.19 -0.68
CA GLU A 126 -22.68 -1.22 -1.09
C GLU A 126 -21.34 -1.72 -1.66
N ILE A 127 -20.71 -0.95 -2.56
CA ILE A 127 -19.42 -1.35 -3.16
C ILE A 127 -18.29 -1.33 -2.13
N VAL A 128 -18.28 -0.36 -1.21
CA VAL A 128 -17.29 -0.28 -0.13
C VAL A 128 -17.44 -1.48 0.79
N GLU A 129 -18.67 -1.83 1.18
CA GLU A 129 -18.93 -2.96 2.08
C GLU A 129 -18.55 -4.29 1.42
N THR A 130 -18.95 -4.49 0.16
CA THR A 130 -18.54 -5.65 -0.64
C THR A 130 -17.02 -5.77 -0.66
N ARG A 131 -16.30 -4.68 -0.90
CA ARG A 131 -14.83 -4.67 -0.91
C ARG A 131 -14.23 -5.01 0.46
N ASN A 132 -14.80 -4.54 1.56
CA ASN A 132 -14.31 -4.89 2.90
C ASN A 132 -14.51 -6.38 3.19
N GLN A 133 -15.64 -6.94 2.80
CA GLN A 133 -15.91 -8.36 2.96
C GLN A 133 -14.92 -9.20 2.16
N GLU A 134 -14.61 -8.81 0.92
CA GLU A 134 -13.56 -9.45 0.14
C GLU A 134 -12.21 -9.41 0.87
N MET A 135 -11.78 -8.23 1.32
CA MET A 135 -10.52 -8.05 2.06
C MET A 135 -10.50 -8.89 3.36
N ALA A 136 -11.62 -8.96 4.07
CA ALA A 136 -11.76 -9.75 5.28
C ALA A 136 -11.66 -11.26 5.00
N ARG A 137 -12.32 -11.74 3.94
CA ARG A 137 -12.21 -13.15 3.50
C ARG A 137 -10.80 -13.50 3.05
N GLU A 138 -10.13 -12.63 2.30
CA GLU A 138 -8.74 -12.81 1.88
C GLU A 138 -7.79 -12.85 3.08
N LYS A 139 -7.97 -11.93 4.03
CA LYS A 139 -7.24 -11.91 5.30
C LYS A 139 -7.45 -13.21 6.09
N GLN A 140 -8.70 -13.65 6.26
CA GLN A 140 -9.01 -14.89 6.97
C GLN A 140 -8.35 -16.11 6.31
N LYS A 141 -8.41 -16.21 4.96
CA LYS A 141 -7.74 -17.29 4.22
C LYS A 141 -6.24 -17.25 4.47
N ARG A 142 -5.61 -16.08 4.40
CA ARG A 142 -4.19 -15.89 4.70
C ARG A 142 -3.88 -16.34 6.13
N ASP A 143 -4.63 -15.86 7.11
CA ASP A 143 -4.39 -16.19 8.52
C ASP A 143 -4.51 -17.69 8.77
N GLN A 144 -5.49 -18.37 8.16
CA GLN A 144 -5.60 -19.83 8.19
C GLN A 144 -4.37 -20.54 7.56
N THR A 145 -3.82 -20.01 6.47
CA THR A 145 -2.60 -20.57 5.87
C THR A 145 -1.36 -20.36 6.74
N VAL A 146 -1.28 -19.23 7.43
CA VAL A 146 -0.18 -18.90 8.37
C VAL A 146 -0.26 -19.81 9.60
N VAL A 147 -1.45 -20.01 10.18
CA VAL A 147 -1.66 -20.92 11.33
C VAL A 147 -1.23 -22.35 11.00
N LYS A 148 -1.49 -22.83 9.78
CA LYS A 148 -1.09 -24.18 9.34
C LYS A 148 0.43 -24.36 9.20
N ALA A 149 1.19 -23.28 9.00
CA ALA A 149 2.63 -23.35 8.77
C ALA A 149 3.33 -22.05 9.21
N PRO A 150 3.35 -21.73 10.52
CA PRO A 150 3.82 -20.43 11.01
C PRO A 150 5.28 -20.15 10.60
N ASN A 151 6.13 -21.19 10.65
CA ASN A 151 7.55 -21.11 10.28
C ASN A 151 7.81 -20.90 8.78
N ALA A 152 6.80 -20.99 7.92
CA ALA A 152 6.92 -20.81 6.47
C ALA A 152 6.69 -19.37 6.00
N TYR A 153 6.05 -18.54 6.82
CA TYR A 153 5.65 -17.17 6.45
C TYR A 153 6.36 -16.10 7.27
N VAL A 154 7.03 -16.45 8.37
CA VAL A 154 7.73 -15.49 9.23
C VAL A 154 9.22 -15.80 9.24
N CYS A 155 10.06 -14.76 9.22
CA CYS A 155 11.50 -14.92 9.41
C CYS A 155 11.78 -15.51 10.80
N ALA A 156 12.53 -16.62 10.84
CA ALA A 156 12.81 -17.33 12.08
C ALA A 156 13.79 -16.60 13.01
N LEU A 157 14.52 -15.60 12.52
CA LEU A 157 15.41 -14.79 13.36
C LEU A 157 14.58 -13.95 14.34
N LYS A 158 14.79 -14.15 15.64
CA LYS A 158 14.12 -13.40 16.71
C LYS A 158 14.32 -11.88 16.51
N GLY A 159 13.22 -11.12 16.53
CA GLY A 159 13.22 -9.66 16.35
C GLY A 159 13.30 -9.17 14.90
N CYS A 160 13.41 -10.08 13.91
CA CYS A 160 13.38 -9.67 12.51
C CYS A 160 11.99 -9.17 12.09
N GLY A 161 10.91 -9.87 12.45
CA GLY A 161 9.53 -9.43 12.21
C GLY A 161 9.11 -9.36 10.73
N ILE A 162 9.96 -9.80 9.79
CA ILE A 162 9.62 -9.82 8.36
C ILE A 162 8.78 -11.06 8.06
N GLU A 163 7.68 -10.82 7.36
CA GLU A 163 6.76 -11.83 6.89
C GLU A 163 6.78 -11.91 5.35
N GLY A 164 6.68 -13.12 4.81
CA GLY A 164 6.43 -13.35 3.40
C GLY A 164 4.94 -13.45 3.11
N THR A 165 4.44 -12.87 2.01
CA THR A 165 3.03 -13.07 1.62
C THR A 165 2.77 -14.44 0.99
N ARG A 166 3.84 -15.13 0.57
CA ARG A 166 3.84 -16.49 0.00
C ARG A 166 4.96 -17.32 0.63
N LYS A 167 4.82 -18.64 0.65
CA LYS A 167 5.86 -19.56 1.16
C LYS A 167 7.22 -19.43 0.45
N SER A 168 7.23 -18.95 -0.80
CA SER A 168 8.44 -18.71 -1.59
C SER A 168 9.07 -17.34 -1.39
N ALA A 169 8.39 -16.43 -0.67
CA ALA A 169 8.87 -15.08 -0.39
C ALA A 169 10.13 -15.10 0.50
N LEU A 170 10.28 -16.14 1.34
CA LEU A 170 11.39 -16.33 2.26
C LEU A 170 12.30 -17.50 1.82
N LEU A 171 13.58 -17.41 2.19
CA LEU A 171 14.59 -18.45 2.01
C LEU A 171 14.36 -19.57 3.03
N ARG A 172 14.03 -20.77 2.56
CA ARG A 172 13.90 -21.94 3.43
C ARG A 172 15.26 -22.56 3.73
N CYS A 173 15.44 -23.09 4.93
CA CYS A 173 16.64 -23.88 5.23
C CYS A 173 16.77 -25.07 4.26
N ALA A 174 17.92 -25.17 3.60
CA ALA A 174 18.24 -26.26 2.66
C ALA A 174 18.56 -27.59 3.36
N GLY A 175 18.69 -27.59 4.70
CA GLY A 175 18.99 -28.78 5.48
C GLY A 175 17.83 -29.80 5.55
N LYS A 176 18.14 -30.96 6.13
CA LYS A 176 17.21 -32.08 6.34
C LYS A 176 16.46 -32.00 7.66
N CYS A 177 16.28 -30.78 8.22
CA CYS A 177 15.42 -30.58 9.38
C CYS A 177 13.96 -30.99 9.07
N PRO A 178 13.23 -31.52 10.06
CA PRO A 178 11.82 -31.87 9.92
C PRO A 178 10.98 -30.67 9.42
N ALA A 179 9.94 -30.95 8.63
CA ALA A 179 9.21 -29.91 7.88
C ALA A 179 8.43 -28.94 8.79
N ASP A 180 7.98 -29.41 9.94
CA ASP A 180 7.29 -28.68 11.01
C ASP A 180 8.19 -27.65 11.69
N VAL A 181 9.47 -27.97 11.89
CA VAL A 181 10.47 -27.06 12.51
C VAL A 181 11.42 -26.44 11.50
N LYS A 182 11.16 -26.57 10.20
CA LYS A 182 12.01 -26.01 9.14
C LYS A 182 11.83 -24.48 9.06
N PRO A 183 12.85 -23.69 9.44
CA PRO A 183 12.73 -22.24 9.46
C PRO A 183 12.79 -21.65 8.05
N SER A 184 12.24 -20.45 7.94
CA SER A 184 12.36 -19.58 6.76
C SER A 184 13.01 -18.27 7.19
N TYR A 185 13.80 -17.67 6.29
CA TYR A 185 14.57 -16.47 6.55
C TYR A 185 14.32 -15.45 5.45
N CYS A 186 14.28 -14.17 5.79
CA CYS A 186 14.19 -13.14 4.77
C CYS A 186 15.49 -13.01 3.95
N SER A 187 16.63 -13.41 4.53
CA SER A 187 17.95 -13.29 3.92
C SER A 187 18.97 -14.29 4.49
N LYS A 188 20.15 -14.36 3.85
CA LYS A 188 21.24 -15.26 4.25
C LYS A 188 21.85 -14.81 5.58
N GLU A 189 21.83 -13.52 5.85
CA GLU A 189 22.33 -12.89 7.08
C GLU A 189 21.50 -13.36 8.27
N CYS A 190 20.17 -13.33 8.13
CA CYS A 190 19.26 -13.87 9.15
C CYS A 190 19.45 -15.37 9.36
N GLN A 191 19.65 -16.13 8.29
CA GLN A 191 19.94 -17.56 8.38
C GLN A 191 21.25 -17.84 9.13
N LYS A 192 22.33 -17.11 8.82
CA LYS A 192 23.63 -17.23 9.50
C LYS A 192 23.52 -16.86 10.98
N ALA A 193 22.77 -15.81 11.30
CA ALA A 193 22.56 -15.35 12.68
C ALA A 193 21.80 -16.39 13.54
N ASP A 194 20.75 -17.01 13.00
CA ASP A 194 20.00 -18.06 13.70
C ASP A 194 20.71 -19.42 13.69
N TRP A 195 21.72 -19.62 12.85
CA TRP A 195 22.40 -20.91 12.65
C TRP A 195 22.90 -21.56 13.94
N LYS A 196 23.42 -20.77 14.90
CA LYS A 196 23.91 -21.31 16.18
C LYS A 196 22.82 -22.05 16.96
N LYS A 197 21.57 -21.60 16.87
CA LYS A 197 20.39 -22.24 17.46
C LYS A 197 19.85 -23.33 16.55
N HIS A 198 19.68 -23.02 15.26
CA HIS A 198 19.07 -23.95 14.31
C HIS A 198 19.89 -25.22 14.06
N LYS A 199 21.22 -25.16 14.12
CA LYS A 199 22.12 -26.31 13.87
C LYS A 199 21.82 -27.52 14.77
N LEU A 200 21.27 -27.30 15.97
CA LEU A 200 20.93 -28.37 16.92
C LEU A 200 19.80 -29.27 16.40
N ILE A 201 18.89 -28.70 15.60
CA ILE A 201 17.75 -29.42 15.00
C ILE A 201 17.97 -29.71 13.51
N CYS A 202 18.84 -28.94 12.86
CA CYS A 202 19.27 -29.16 11.49
C CYS A 202 20.31 -30.28 11.44
N LYS A 203 19.87 -31.52 11.70
CA LYS A 203 20.72 -32.71 11.63
C LYS A 203 21.41 -32.75 10.26
N PRO A 204 22.74 -32.65 10.19
CA PRO A 204 23.44 -33.06 8.99
C PRO A 204 23.23 -34.57 8.89
N ASN A 205 22.72 -35.06 7.76
CA ASN A 205 22.79 -36.48 7.49
C ASN A 205 24.26 -36.89 7.65
N ALA A 206 24.58 -37.81 8.56
CA ALA A 206 25.88 -38.47 8.64
C ALA A 206 26.25 -39.27 7.37
N ALA A 207 25.49 -39.14 6.29
CA ALA A 207 25.61 -39.86 5.03
C ALA A 207 25.86 -38.97 3.79
N ALA A 208 26.21 -37.70 3.96
CA ALA A 208 26.63 -36.85 2.84
C ALA A 208 28.01 -36.26 3.13
N LYS A 209 29.05 -37.08 2.97
CA LYS A 209 30.43 -36.60 2.93
C LYS A 209 30.66 -35.78 1.66
N ASP A 210 31.22 -34.60 1.88
CA ASP A 210 32.11 -33.82 1.01
C ASP A 210 31.55 -33.19 -0.28
N LYS A 211 31.17 -31.91 -0.16
CA LYS A 211 31.77 -30.85 -1.00
C LYS A 211 32.17 -29.65 -0.12
N PRO A 212 33.34 -29.04 -0.34
CA PRO A 212 33.81 -27.91 0.46
C PRO A 212 32.95 -26.68 0.22
N HIS A 213 32.39 -26.15 1.30
CA HIS A 213 31.68 -24.88 1.32
C HIS A 213 32.72 -23.76 1.44
N VAL A 214 32.86 -22.94 0.40
CA VAL A 214 33.63 -21.70 0.47
C VAL A 214 32.96 -20.82 1.53
N ALA A 215 33.71 -20.49 2.58
CA ALA A 215 33.25 -19.64 3.66
C ALA A 215 33.51 -18.18 3.26
N ASP A 216 32.47 -17.48 2.81
CA ASP A 216 32.56 -16.03 2.64
C ASP A 216 32.59 -15.34 4.00
N ALA A 217 33.67 -14.59 4.22
CA ALA A 217 33.92 -13.75 5.38
C ALA A 217 32.78 -12.74 5.64
N PRO A 218 32.58 -12.29 6.89
CA PRO A 218 31.58 -11.28 7.20
C PRO A 218 31.97 -9.94 6.55
N ALA A 219 31.24 -9.55 5.51
CA ALA A 219 31.33 -8.21 4.95
C ALA A 219 30.90 -7.19 6.02
N ALA A 220 31.73 -6.15 6.20
CA ALA A 220 31.40 -5.00 7.02
C ALA A 220 30.10 -4.35 6.51
N LYS A 221 29.35 -3.71 7.42
CA LYS A 221 28.11 -2.99 7.10
C LYS A 221 28.43 -1.80 6.18
N THR A 222 28.46 -2.03 4.88
CA THR A 222 28.52 -0.97 3.86
C THR A 222 27.22 -0.19 3.94
N LYS A 223 27.29 1.15 4.01
CA LYS A 223 26.11 2.02 3.85
C LYS A 223 25.43 1.64 2.53
N MET A 224 24.22 1.10 2.60
CA MET A 224 23.45 0.74 1.41
C MET A 224 23.20 1.99 0.58
N THR A 225 23.56 1.94 -0.70
CA THR A 225 23.15 2.95 -1.66
C THR A 225 21.73 2.63 -2.14
N ILE A 226 20.92 3.67 -2.40
CA ILE A 226 19.49 3.53 -2.75
C ILE A 226 19.28 2.56 -3.94
N GLY A 227 20.24 2.47 -4.86
CA GLY A 227 20.18 1.57 -6.02
C GLY A 227 20.23 0.07 -5.69
N GLU A 228 20.89 -0.34 -4.60
CA GLU A 228 20.99 -1.77 -4.21
C GLU A 228 19.78 -2.25 -3.40
N SER A 229 18.88 -1.33 -3.02
CA SER A 229 17.71 -1.62 -2.20
C SER A 229 16.51 -2.16 -3.00
N ILE A 230 16.64 -2.24 -4.33
CA ILE A 230 15.55 -2.65 -5.22
C ILE A 230 15.65 -4.15 -5.55
N ARG A 231 14.67 -4.93 -5.10
CA ARG A 231 14.47 -6.32 -5.52
C ARG A 231 13.89 -6.38 -6.92
N THR A 232 14.37 -7.37 -7.68
CA THR A 232 13.84 -7.71 -9.01
C THR A 232 13.12 -9.07 -9.04
N ASP A 233 13.10 -9.80 -7.92
CA ASP A 233 12.54 -11.15 -7.84
C ASP A 233 11.00 -11.19 -7.73
N GLY A 234 10.36 -10.01 -7.64
CA GLY A 234 8.91 -9.86 -7.53
C GLY A 234 8.30 -10.44 -6.26
N LYS A 235 9.13 -10.82 -5.27
CA LYS A 235 8.66 -11.40 -4.01
C LYS A 235 8.18 -10.28 -3.10
N GLU A 236 6.96 -10.45 -2.63
CA GLU A 236 6.32 -9.52 -1.73
C GLU A 236 6.57 -9.91 -0.27
N VAL A 237 7.06 -8.94 0.50
CA VAL A 237 7.35 -9.04 1.92
C VAL A 237 6.57 -7.97 2.69
N ARG A 238 6.27 -8.27 3.95
CA ARG A 238 5.55 -7.41 4.88
C ARG A 238 6.36 -7.26 6.16
N ILE A 239 6.33 -6.07 6.74
CA ILE A 239 6.83 -5.79 8.08
C ILE A 239 5.80 -4.92 8.81
N GLU A 240 5.59 -5.18 10.10
CA GLU A 240 4.81 -4.27 10.94
C GLU A 240 5.71 -3.13 11.40
N MET A 241 5.26 -1.89 11.19
CA MET A 241 5.91 -0.68 11.67
C MET A 241 5.06 -0.03 12.76
N PRO A 242 5.64 0.64 13.76
CA PRO A 242 4.86 1.44 14.70
C PRO A 242 4.14 2.60 13.98
N ASP A 243 2.95 2.94 14.44
CA ASP A 243 2.15 4.04 13.90
C ASP A 243 2.74 5.41 14.30
N ILE A 244 3.12 6.21 13.32
CA ILE A 244 3.70 7.54 13.51
C ILE A 244 2.64 8.62 13.80
N ILE A 245 1.36 8.34 13.56
CA ILE A 245 0.26 9.32 13.70
C ILE A 245 -0.27 9.39 15.15
N GLY A 246 0.46 8.81 16.11
CA GLY A 246 0.17 8.93 17.54
C GLY A 246 -0.79 7.88 18.08
N GLY A 247 -1.05 6.80 17.34
CA GLY A 247 -1.72 5.61 17.86
C GLY A 247 -0.73 4.62 18.50
N SER A 248 -1.16 3.86 19.50
CA SER A 248 -0.41 2.70 20.02
C SER A 248 -0.44 1.49 19.07
N GLY A 249 -0.70 1.72 17.78
CA GLY A 249 -0.92 0.68 16.77
C GLY A 249 0.34 0.36 15.97
N THR A 250 0.23 -0.68 15.13
CA THR A 250 1.19 -0.95 14.06
C THR A 250 0.52 -0.80 12.70
N ILE A 251 1.26 -0.30 11.72
CA ILE A 251 0.86 -0.19 10.32
C ILE A 251 1.67 -1.21 9.51
N PRO A 252 1.04 -2.06 8.70
CA PRO A 252 1.75 -2.98 7.84
C PRO A 252 2.37 -2.25 6.64
N LEU A 253 3.69 -2.32 6.50
CA LEU A 253 4.38 -1.97 5.27
C LEU A 253 4.53 -3.21 4.39
N VAL A 254 3.96 -3.18 3.20
CA VAL A 254 4.09 -4.24 2.19
C VAL A 254 4.88 -3.71 1.01
N SER A 255 5.90 -4.46 0.58
CA SER A 255 6.71 -4.07 -0.57
C SER A 255 7.09 -5.26 -1.45
N LYS A 256 7.07 -5.03 -2.76
CA LYS A 256 7.60 -5.94 -3.80
C LYS A 256 8.99 -5.51 -4.28
N THR A 257 9.34 -4.25 -4.04
CA THR A 257 10.53 -3.62 -4.59
C THR A 257 11.60 -3.41 -3.53
N MET A 258 11.26 -3.33 -2.24
CA MET A 258 12.27 -3.14 -1.19
C MET A 258 12.87 -4.48 -0.73
N THR A 259 14.18 -4.52 -0.51
CA THR A 259 14.83 -5.65 0.15
C THR A 259 14.34 -5.81 1.60
N PRO A 260 14.32 -7.03 2.15
CA PRO A 260 13.98 -7.23 3.56
C PRO A 260 14.89 -6.45 4.50
N GLU A 261 16.19 -6.36 4.17
CA GLU A 261 17.18 -5.56 4.89
C GLU A 261 16.75 -4.10 4.96
N PHE A 262 16.42 -3.50 3.81
CA PHE A 262 16.00 -2.11 3.75
C PHE A 262 14.68 -1.87 4.49
N MET A 263 13.70 -2.79 4.38
CA MET A 263 12.46 -2.69 5.15
C MET A 263 12.70 -2.74 6.66
N LYS A 264 13.66 -3.54 7.10
CA LYS A 264 14.06 -3.60 8.50
C LYS A 264 14.71 -2.28 8.93
N ASP A 265 15.63 -1.75 8.14
CA ASP A 265 16.29 -0.47 8.44
C ASP A 265 15.26 0.67 8.53
N VAL A 266 14.27 0.71 7.64
CA VAL A 266 13.15 1.67 7.71
C VAL A 266 12.39 1.53 9.02
N ARG A 267 12.02 0.31 9.43
CA ARG A 267 11.32 0.10 10.70
C ARG A 267 12.18 0.56 11.88
N ASP A 268 13.44 0.13 11.93
CA ASP A 268 14.35 0.41 13.04
C ASP A 268 14.62 1.94 13.16
N GLU A 269 14.69 2.68 12.04
CA GLU A 269 14.76 4.16 12.06
C GLU A 269 13.46 4.82 12.51
N VAL A 270 12.29 4.31 12.11
CA VAL A 270 11.00 4.83 12.59
C VAL A 270 10.86 4.60 14.11
N GLU A 271 11.21 3.42 14.61
CA GLU A 271 11.22 3.12 16.06
C GLU A 271 12.14 4.08 16.82
N LYS A 272 13.33 4.36 16.27
CA LYS A 272 14.28 5.29 16.87
C LYS A 272 13.73 6.72 16.95
N LEU A 273 13.08 7.21 15.90
CA LEU A 273 12.45 8.54 15.90
C LEU A 273 11.40 8.65 17.00
N LEU A 274 10.56 7.63 17.17
CA LEU A 274 9.52 7.62 18.21
C LEU A 274 10.09 7.63 19.63
N VAL A 275 11.20 6.91 19.88
CA VAL A 275 11.89 6.94 21.17
C VAL A 275 12.45 8.34 21.44
N THR A 276 13.11 8.95 20.45
CA THR A 276 13.67 10.30 20.64
C THR A 276 12.62 11.37 20.88
N ASP A 277 11.43 11.24 20.30
CA ASP A 277 10.34 12.19 20.52
C ASP A 277 9.68 11.99 21.89
N ALA A 278 9.62 10.75 22.39
CA ALA A 278 9.16 10.46 23.75
C ALA A 278 10.09 11.06 24.81
N ASP A 279 11.41 10.91 24.63
CA ASP A 279 12.43 11.47 25.53
C ASP A 279 12.32 13.00 25.58
N LYS A 280 12.26 13.67 24.42
CA LYS A 280 12.09 15.15 24.36
C LYS A 280 10.81 15.65 25.03
N ARG A 281 9.71 14.90 24.91
CA ARG A 281 8.45 15.27 25.59
C ARG A 281 8.53 15.08 27.10
N SER A 282 9.35 14.15 27.58
CA SER A 282 9.58 13.94 29.01
C SER A 282 10.45 15.01 29.64
N GLU A 283 11.39 15.60 28.89
CA GLU A 283 12.25 16.70 29.36
C GLU A 283 11.53 18.05 29.39
N ALA A 284 10.43 18.20 28.63
CA ALA A 284 9.66 19.44 28.55
C ALA A 284 8.58 19.59 29.64
N ASN A 285 8.29 18.53 30.40
CA ASN A 285 7.30 18.50 31.49
C ASN A 285 7.96 18.47 32.86
#